data_AF-N6YUY5-F1
#
_entry.id   AF-N6YUY5-F1
#
_cell.length_a   1.000
_cell.length_b   1.000
_cell.length_c   1.000
_cell.angle_alpha   90.00
_cell.angle_beta   90.00
_cell.angle_gamma   90.00
#
_symmetry.space_group_name_H-M   'P 1'
#
loop_
_entity.id
_entity.type
_entity.pdbx_description
1 polymer ?
#
loop_
_entity_poly.entity_id
_entity_poly.type
_entity_poly.pdbx_seq_one_letter_code
_entity_poly.pdbx_strand_id
1 'polypeptide(L)'
;MTRATATNNKWRRRSREEWQATFARFAASGLGIEPFCLREGLSESSFRRWRSLLGSQTPPAARPGSGATSEPTGFVDAGTLKLGGTGRLELRLDLGDGVILHLSRG
;
A
#
# COMPACT_ATOMS: atom_id res chain seq x y z
N MET A 1 -20.77 9.82 24.63
CA MET A 1 -19.89 10.76 23.90
C MET A 1 -18.54 10.10 23.69
N THR A 2 -18.33 9.40 22.58
CA THR A 2 -17.04 8.77 22.24
C THR A 2 -16.47 9.47 21.02
N ARG A 3 -15.38 10.21 21.26
CA ARG A 3 -14.70 11.07 20.30
C ARG A 3 -13.82 10.21 19.41
N ALA A 4 -14.22 9.99 18.16
CA ALA A 4 -13.37 9.36 17.17
C ALA A 4 -12.18 10.29 16.87
N THR A 5 -10.97 9.90 17.28
CA THR A 5 -9.74 10.56 16.87
C THR A 5 -9.51 10.23 15.40
N ALA A 6 -9.99 11.10 14.52
CA ALA A 6 -9.56 11.11 13.12
C ALA A 6 -8.08 11.53 13.10
N THR A 7 -7.16 10.57 13.29
CA THR A 7 -5.77 10.77 12.91
C THR A 7 -5.80 10.97 11.40
N ASN A 8 -5.67 12.22 10.99
CA ASN A 8 -5.50 12.65 9.61
C ASN A 8 -4.18 12.06 9.11
N ASN A 9 -4.18 10.75 8.85
CA ASN A 9 -3.07 10.04 8.28
C ASN A 9 -3.05 10.45 6.82
N LYS A 10 -2.43 11.61 6.56
CA LYS A 10 -2.20 12.15 5.24
C LYS A 10 -1.43 11.08 4.48
N TRP A 11 -2.14 10.27 3.70
CA TRP A 11 -1.56 9.22 2.86
C TRP A 11 -0.54 9.86 1.93
N ARG A 12 0.72 9.88 2.37
CA ARG A 12 1.84 10.33 1.55
C ARG A 12 2.13 9.21 0.57
N ARG A 13 1.83 9.48 -0.70
CA ARG A 13 2.36 8.67 -1.80
C ARG A 13 3.88 8.74 -1.71
N ARG A 14 4.50 7.57 -1.57
CA ARG A 14 5.95 7.41 -1.61
C ARG A 14 6.35 6.94 -3.00
N SER A 15 7.37 7.57 -3.58
CA SER A 15 7.99 7.16 -4.82
C SER A 15 8.75 5.84 -4.62
N ARG A 16 9.21 5.25 -5.73
CA ARG A 16 10.02 4.04 -5.72
C ARG A 16 11.33 4.25 -4.95
N GLU A 17 11.97 5.39 -5.15
CA GLU A 17 13.24 5.78 -4.52
C GLU A 17 13.08 5.96 -3.01
N GLU A 18 11.96 6.56 -2.58
CA GLU A 18 11.63 6.70 -1.17
C GLU A 18 11.43 5.34 -0.47
N TRP A 19 10.85 4.36 -1.18
CA TRP A 19 10.75 2.99 -0.69
C TRP A 19 12.10 2.27 -0.63
N GLN A 20 12.98 2.48 -1.63
CA GLN A 20 14.34 1.93 -1.59
C GLN A 20 15.13 2.48 -0.40
N ALA A 21 15.07 3.79 -0.15
CA ALA A 21 15.71 4.41 1.02
C ALA A 21 15.15 3.85 2.33
N THR A 22 13.84 3.59 2.38
CA THR A 22 13.19 2.94 3.54
C THR A 22 13.74 1.53 3.77
N PHE A 23 13.92 0.73 2.72
CA PHE A 23 14.51 -0.61 2.85
C PHE A 23 16.00 -0.58 3.24
N ALA A 24 16.76 0.41 2.77
CA ALA A 24 18.14 0.62 3.22
C ALA A 24 18.18 0.94 4.73
N ARG A 25 17.30 1.83 5.21
CA ARG A 25 17.16 2.11 6.66
C ARG A 25 16.73 0.88 7.46
N PHE A 26 15.84 0.05 6.90
CA PHE A 26 15.45 -1.21 7.53
C PHE A 26 16.65 -2.16 7.68
N ALA A 27 17.40 -2.38 6.59
CA ALA A 27 18.58 -3.25 6.60
C ALA A 27 19.64 -2.78 7.60
N ALA A 28 19.87 -1.47 7.70
CA ALA A 28 20.80 -0.89 8.66
C ALA A 28 20.29 -0.91 10.11
N SER A 29 18.98 -1.01 10.33
CA SER A 29 18.39 -0.90 11.68
C SER A 29 18.56 -2.16 12.54
N GLY A 30 18.70 -3.33 11.93
CA GLY A 30 18.70 -4.61 12.65
C GLY A 30 17.36 -4.95 13.35
N LEU A 31 16.30 -4.16 13.12
CA LEU A 31 15.00 -4.35 13.74
C LEU A 31 14.16 -5.40 12.99
N GLY A 32 13.20 -6.00 13.70
CA GLY A 32 12.08 -6.72 13.09
C GLY A 32 11.15 -5.77 12.32
N ILE A 33 10.30 -6.33 11.45
CA ILE A 33 9.40 -5.56 10.57
C ILE A 33 8.42 -4.68 11.37
N GLU A 34 7.75 -5.25 12.38
CA GLU A 34 6.78 -4.55 13.22
C GLU A 34 7.40 -3.33 13.96
N PRO A 35 8.47 -3.47 14.77
CA PRO A 35 9.06 -2.34 15.48
C PRO A 35 9.65 -1.29 14.52
N PHE A 36 10.16 -1.70 13.36
CA PHE A 36 10.60 -0.76 12.32
C PHE A 36 9.43 0.03 11.73
N CYS A 37 8.34 -0.66 11.35
CA CYS A 37 7.17 -0.01 10.76
C CYS A 37 6.53 0.98 11.73
N LEU A 38 6.43 0.62 13.01
CA LEU A 38 5.95 1.53 14.05
C LEU A 38 6.82 2.78 14.15
N ARG A 39 8.15 2.61 14.16
CA ARG A 39 9.11 3.73 14.26
C ARG A 39 9.04 4.67 13.06
N GLU A 40 8.87 4.15 11.85
CA GLU A 40 8.83 4.93 10.61
C GLU A 40 7.41 5.44 10.25
N GLY A 41 6.40 5.13 11.07
CA GLY A 41 5.00 5.49 10.81
C GLY A 41 4.43 4.81 9.56
N LEU A 42 4.81 3.55 9.34
CA LEU A 42 4.40 2.72 8.20
C LEU A 42 3.41 1.65 8.65
N SER A 43 2.50 1.27 7.76
CA SER A 43 1.76 0.02 7.94
C SER A 43 2.61 -1.16 7.48
N GLU A 44 2.60 -2.25 8.24
CA GLU A 44 3.29 -3.48 7.86
C GLU A 44 2.82 -4.01 6.51
N SER A 45 1.53 -3.91 6.24
CA SER A 45 0.92 -4.30 4.97
C SER A 45 1.51 -3.54 3.79
N SER A 46 1.69 -2.22 3.91
CA SER A 46 2.32 -1.40 2.88
C SER A 46 3.78 -1.77 2.69
N PHE A 47 4.50 -1.96 3.80
CA PHE A 47 5.91 -2.37 3.78
C PHE A 47 6.10 -3.71 3.06
N ARG A 48 5.32 -4.75 3.43
CA ARG A 48 5.39 -6.08 2.80
C ARG A 48 5.04 -6.01 1.31
N ARG A 49 3.99 -5.27 0.94
CA ARG A 49 3.59 -5.07 -0.46
C ARG A 49 4.72 -4.43 -1.29
N TRP A 50 5.27 -3.32 -0.82
CA TRP A 50 6.36 -2.64 -1.53
C TRP A 50 7.64 -3.45 -1.56
N ARG A 51 7.90 -4.27 -0.53
CA ARG A 51 9.03 -5.19 -0.50
C ARG A 51 8.87 -6.29 -1.53
N SER A 52 7.66 -6.80 -1.76
CA SER A 52 7.38 -7.74 -2.85
C SER A 52 7.50 -7.08 -4.23
N LEU A 53 6.99 -5.85 -4.38
CA LEU A 53 6.99 -5.12 -5.64
C LEU A 53 8.41 -4.73 -6.11
N LEU A 54 9.29 -4.41 -5.16
CA LEU A 54 10.67 -3.99 -5.43
C LEU A 54 11.71 -5.10 -5.23
N GLY A 55 11.36 -6.14 -4.48
CA GLY A 55 12.19 -7.30 -4.14
C GLY A 55 12.16 -8.44 -5.15
N SER A 56 11.37 -8.32 -6.25
CA SER A 56 11.48 -9.20 -7.43
C SER A 56 12.86 -9.17 -8.12
N GLN A 57 13.83 -8.43 -7.57
CA GLN A 57 15.24 -8.42 -7.96
C GLN A 57 16.18 -9.11 -6.95
N THR A 58 15.67 -9.73 -5.88
CA THR A 58 16.49 -10.50 -4.93
C THR A 58 15.90 -11.89 -4.75
N PRO A 59 16.65 -12.97 -5.04
CA PRO A 59 16.13 -14.33 -4.90
C PRO A 59 15.67 -14.54 -3.45
N PRO A 60 14.46 -15.07 -3.22
CA PRO A 60 14.05 -15.43 -1.87
C PRO A 60 15.00 -16.54 -1.40
N ALA A 61 15.75 -16.26 -0.34
CA ALA A 61 16.38 -17.32 0.44
C ALA A 61 15.27 -18.29 0.84
N ALA A 62 15.32 -19.48 0.26
CA ALA A 62 14.30 -20.50 0.37
C ALA A 62 14.00 -20.77 1.85
N ARG A 63 12.78 -20.45 2.28
CA ARG A 63 12.19 -20.99 3.50
C ARG A 63 11.18 -22.04 3.04
N PRO A 64 11.37 -23.33 3.36
CA PRO A 64 10.44 -24.36 2.95
C PRO A 64 9.17 -24.25 3.79
N GLY A 65 8.01 -24.26 3.12
CA GLY A 65 6.72 -24.54 3.74
C GLY A 65 5.84 -23.32 4.01
N SER A 66 5.06 -22.91 3.00
CA SER A 66 3.61 -22.76 3.15
C SER A 66 3.01 -22.49 1.76
N GLY A 67 2.33 -23.50 1.22
CA GLY A 67 1.57 -23.41 -0.03
C GLY A 67 0.28 -22.61 0.16
N ALA A 68 0.41 -21.31 0.44
CA ALA A 68 -0.69 -20.39 0.25
C ALA A 68 -0.72 -20.01 -1.23
N THR A 69 -1.64 -20.62 -1.98
CA THR A 69 -2.06 -20.10 -3.29
C THR A 69 -2.52 -18.68 -3.05
N SER A 70 -1.62 -17.73 -3.26
CA SER A 70 -1.94 -16.32 -3.21
C SER A 70 -2.88 -16.07 -4.38
N GLU A 71 -4.16 -15.88 -4.09
CA GLU A 71 -5.10 -15.27 -5.02
C GLU A 71 -4.40 -14.09 -5.71
N PRO A 72 -4.54 -13.91 -7.03
CA PRO A 72 -3.92 -12.80 -7.71
C PRO A 72 -4.63 -11.52 -7.29
N THR A 73 -4.25 -10.97 -6.12
CA THR A 73 -4.45 -9.56 -5.77
C THR A 73 -3.57 -8.71 -6.67
N GLY A 74 -3.95 -8.67 -7.95
CA GLY A 74 -3.35 -7.85 -8.98
C GLY A 74 -3.71 -6.39 -8.77
N PHE A 75 -2.83 -5.51 -9.22
CA PHE A 75 -3.17 -4.10 -9.35
C PHE A 75 -3.96 -3.93 -10.65
N VAL A 76 -5.19 -3.41 -10.55
CA VAL A 76 -5.94 -2.94 -11.72
C VAL A 76 -5.58 -1.49 -11.94
N ASP A 77 -4.82 -1.23 -13.00
CA ASP A 77 -4.58 0.13 -13.47
C ASP A 77 -5.79 0.60 -14.28
N ALA A 78 -6.53 1.58 -13.76
CA ALA A 78 -7.64 2.22 -14.48
C ALA A 78 -7.15 3.20 -15.58
N GLY A 79 -5.84 3.33 -15.77
CA GLY A 79 -5.21 4.27 -16.67
C GLY A 79 -5.27 5.71 -16.16
N THR A 80 -4.81 6.64 -17.00
CA THR A 80 -4.85 8.08 -16.70
C THR A 80 -6.29 8.60 -16.78
N LEU A 81 -6.97 8.63 -15.64
CA LEU A 81 -8.23 9.36 -15.52
C LEU A 81 -7.94 10.87 -15.63
N LYS A 82 -8.59 11.55 -16.59
CA LYS A 82 -8.48 13.00 -16.76
C LYS A 82 -9.20 13.73 -15.62
N LEU A 83 -8.55 13.85 -14.46
CA LEU A 83 -9.05 14.60 -13.30
C LEU A 83 -8.91 16.14 -13.46
N GLY A 84 -8.44 16.62 -14.62
CA GLY A 84 -8.09 18.03 -14.84
C GLY A 84 -9.22 18.94 -15.33
N GLY A 85 -10.45 18.45 -15.46
CA GLY A 85 -11.61 19.29 -15.81
C GLY A 85 -12.24 19.95 -14.58
N THR A 86 -12.83 21.14 -14.75
CA THR A 86 -13.67 21.83 -13.75
C THR A 86 -15.04 21.15 -13.54
N GLY A 87 -15.27 19.99 -14.15
CA GLY A 87 -16.51 19.23 -14.04
C GLY A 87 -16.52 18.28 -12.84
N ARG A 88 -17.74 17.97 -12.37
CA ARG A 88 -17.99 16.98 -11.32
C ARG A 88 -17.42 15.62 -11.74
N LEU A 89 -16.53 15.07 -10.94
CA LEU A 89 -16.01 13.70 -11.09
C LEU A 89 -16.92 12.76 -10.32
N GLU A 90 -17.36 11.69 -10.95
CA GLU A 90 -18.01 10.54 -10.32
C GLU A 90 -17.29 9.26 -10.73
N LEU A 91 -16.86 8.46 -9.76
CA LEU A 91 -16.21 7.17 -9.95
C LEU A 91 -16.90 6.12 -9.08
N ARG A 92 -17.31 4.99 -9.66
CA ARG A 92 -17.91 3.88 -8.94
C ARG A 92 -17.12 2.60 -9.22
N LEU A 93 -16.66 1.94 -8.16
CA LEU A 93 -15.88 0.72 -8.22
C LEU A 93 -16.58 -0.36 -7.40
N ASP A 94 -16.89 -1.48 -8.05
CA ASP A 94 -17.40 -2.68 -7.40
C ASP A 94 -16.23 -3.51 -6.87
N LEU A 95 -16.28 -3.85 -5.58
CA LEU A 95 -15.25 -4.62 -4.89
C LEU A 95 -15.65 -6.08 -4.68
N GLY A 96 -16.83 -6.50 -5.17
CA GLY A 96 -17.43 -7.79 -4.86
C GLY A 96 -18.25 -7.77 -3.57
N ASP A 97 -18.98 -8.85 -3.30
CA ASP A 97 -19.78 -9.06 -2.08
C ASP A 97 -20.80 -7.92 -1.77
N GLY A 98 -21.27 -7.23 -2.82
CA GLY A 98 -22.17 -6.09 -2.69
C GLY A 98 -21.50 -4.82 -2.16
N VAL A 99 -20.18 -4.79 -2.05
CA VAL A 99 -19.42 -3.62 -1.60
C VAL A 99 -19.09 -2.74 -2.81
N ILE A 100 -19.57 -1.50 -2.76
CA ILE A 100 -19.36 -0.52 -3.81
C ILE A 100 -18.71 0.73 -3.24
N LEU A 101 -17.56 1.11 -3.79
CA LEU A 101 -16.91 2.38 -3.52
C LEU A 101 -17.41 3.43 -4.52
N HIS A 102 -18.04 4.49 -4.03
CA HIS A 102 -18.47 5.64 -4.83
C HIS A 102 -17.67 6.88 -4.40
N LEU A 103 -16.97 7.49 -5.35
CA LEU A 103 -16.19 8.70 -5.17
C LEU A 103 -16.80 9.83 -6.00
N SER A 104 -17.19 10.92 -5.35
CA SER A 104 -17.67 12.14 -6.01
C SER A 104 -16.79 13.33 -5.65
N ARG A 105 -16.41 14.15 -6.63
CA ARG A 105 -15.74 15.43 -6.42
C ARG A 105 -16.48 16.50 -7.24
N GLY A 106 -17.14 17.42 -6.55
CA GLY A 106 -17.80 18.61 -7.12
C GLY A 106 -16.95 19.86 -6.96
#